data_AF-A0AAV6BB69-F1
#
_entry.id   AF-A0AAV6BB69-F1
#
_cell.length_a   1.000
_cell.length_b   1.000
_cell.length_c   1.000
_cell.angle_alpha   90.00
_cell.angle_beta   90.00
_cell.angle_gamma   90.00
#
_symmetry.space_group_name_H-M   'P 1'
#
loop_
_entity.id
_entity.type
_entity.pdbx_description
1 polymer ?
#
loop_
_entity_poly.entity_id
_entity_poly.type
_entity_poly.pdbx_seq_one_letter_code
_entity_poly.pdbx_strand_id
1 'polypeptide(L)'
;MRRKLKSPARTGAVGQKSSIEQAFELRFTPDAAADIQNLDGSIRNQLRKVLEKKLAVSPEGYGLPLRGALANFWKHEFANHRVIYRIYLQPRVVAICAVGIRKQGDRADIYRQLESVAKSGRLAEQLASVLKKILPQK
;
A
#
# COMPACT_ATOMS: atom_id res chain seq x y z
N MET A 1 49.46 -23.70 -43.59
CA MET A 1 49.07 -22.32 -43.20
C MET A 1 47.79 -22.37 -42.37
N ARG A 2 47.73 -21.54 -41.31
CA ARG A 2 46.94 -21.74 -40.08
C ARG A 2 45.42 -21.51 -40.25
N ARG A 3 44.61 -22.46 -39.77
CA ARG A 3 43.17 -22.29 -39.50
C ARG A 3 42.99 -21.22 -38.41
N LYS A 4 42.25 -20.14 -38.68
CA LYS A 4 41.79 -19.24 -37.61
C LYS A 4 40.47 -19.77 -37.04
N LEU A 5 40.52 -20.27 -35.80
CA LEU A 5 39.35 -20.34 -34.94
C LEU A 5 38.89 -18.92 -34.62
N LYS A 6 37.60 -18.64 -34.76
CA LYS A 6 36.93 -17.55 -34.06
C LYS A 6 35.75 -18.14 -33.30
N SER A 7 35.87 -18.11 -31.98
CA SER A 7 34.98 -18.70 -30.99
C SER A 7 33.54 -18.16 -31.10
N PRO A 8 32.52 -18.95 -30.70
CA PRO A 8 31.15 -18.47 -30.60
C PRO A 8 31.03 -17.53 -29.39
N ALA A 9 30.58 -16.29 -29.63
CA ALA A 9 30.25 -15.36 -28.56
C ALA A 9 28.90 -15.75 -27.95
N ARG A 10 28.99 -16.43 -26.81
CA ARG A 10 28.09 -16.48 -25.66
C ARG A 10 26.63 -16.02 -25.89
N THR A 11 25.77 -17.03 -25.82
CA THR A 11 24.44 -17.04 -25.23
C THR A 11 24.35 -16.10 -24.02
N GLY A 12 23.70 -14.95 -24.21
CA GLY A 12 23.12 -14.16 -23.13
C GLY A 12 21.61 -14.30 -23.23
N ALA A 13 21.07 -15.25 -22.46
CA ALA A 13 19.64 -15.43 -22.30
C ALA A 13 19.02 -14.08 -21.94
N VAL A 14 18.16 -13.55 -22.83
CA VAL A 14 17.21 -12.50 -22.47
C VAL A 14 16.39 -13.08 -21.33
N GLY A 15 16.71 -12.64 -20.12
CA GLY A 15 16.02 -13.00 -18.90
C GLY A 15 14.55 -12.71 -19.09
N GLN A 16 13.78 -13.79 -19.27
CA GLN A 16 12.55 -14.02 -18.52
C GLN A 16 11.79 -12.74 -18.17
N LYS A 17 11.02 -12.21 -19.13
CA LYS A 17 9.82 -11.42 -18.85
C LYS A 17 8.77 -12.35 -18.22
N SER A 18 9.04 -12.83 -17.01
CA SER A 18 8.13 -13.66 -16.23
C SER A 18 7.98 -13.03 -14.86
N SER A 19 7.05 -12.09 -14.77
CA SER A 19 6.16 -11.99 -13.63
C SER A 19 4.97 -11.16 -14.10
N ILE A 20 3.83 -11.82 -14.23
CA ILE A 20 2.54 -11.16 -14.34
C ILE A 20 2.49 -10.12 -13.22
N GLU A 21 2.42 -8.84 -13.57
CA GLU A 21 2.20 -7.73 -12.65
C GLU A 21 0.80 -7.87 -12.05
N GLN A 22 0.63 -8.79 -11.11
CA GLN A 22 -0.61 -8.91 -10.36
C GLN A 22 -0.71 -7.67 -9.48
N ALA A 23 -1.60 -6.76 -9.89
CA ALA A 23 -1.97 -5.58 -9.13
C ALA A 23 -2.35 -5.99 -7.69
N PHE A 24 -1.98 -5.17 -6.73
CA PHE A 24 -2.38 -5.36 -5.34
C PHE A 24 -3.89 -5.17 -5.20
N GLU A 25 -4.51 -6.07 -4.46
CA GLU A 25 -5.91 -5.94 -4.10
C GLU A 25 -6.07 -4.86 -3.02
N LEU A 26 -6.92 -3.88 -3.28
CA LEU A 26 -7.16 -2.77 -2.37
C LEU A 26 -8.30 -3.13 -1.42
N ARG A 27 -8.04 -3.06 -0.12
CA ARG A 27 -9.04 -3.32 0.92
C ARG A 27 -9.06 -2.20 1.93
N PHE A 28 -10.23 -1.93 2.50
CA PHE A 28 -10.44 -0.83 3.43
C PHE A 28 -10.85 -1.39 4.79
N THR A 29 -10.28 -0.84 5.85
CA THR A 29 -10.79 -1.04 7.20
C THR A 29 -12.11 -0.27 7.39
N PRO A 30 -12.98 -0.66 8.35
CA PRO A 30 -14.21 0.07 8.64
C PRO A 30 -13.95 1.55 8.96
N ASP A 31 -12.90 1.85 9.73
CA ASP A 31 -12.52 3.22 10.07
C ASP A 31 -12.10 4.00 8.83
N ALA A 32 -11.26 3.42 7.96
CA ALA A 32 -10.90 4.06 6.69
C ALA A 32 -12.11 4.27 5.76
N ALA A 33 -13.08 3.35 5.76
CA ALA A 33 -14.30 3.52 4.97
C ALA A 33 -15.14 4.69 5.48
N ALA A 34 -15.27 4.84 6.80
CA ALA A 34 -15.95 5.98 7.42
C ALA A 34 -15.22 7.30 7.14
N ASP A 35 -13.89 7.30 7.21
CA ASP A 35 -13.06 8.44 6.84
C ASP A 35 -13.34 8.90 5.40
N ILE A 36 -13.34 7.96 4.45
CA ILE A 36 -13.56 8.23 3.01
C ILE A 36 -14.97 8.76 2.74
N GLN A 37 -15.97 8.30 3.50
CA GLN A 37 -17.34 8.82 3.40
C GLN A 37 -17.44 10.29 3.82
N ASN A 38 -16.63 10.70 4.81
CA ASN A 38 -16.56 12.08 5.29
C ASN A 38 -15.74 13.02 4.38
N LEU A 39 -15.01 12.48 3.39
CA LEU A 39 -14.27 13.29 2.43
C LEU A 39 -15.20 13.90 1.37
N ASP A 40 -14.86 15.12 0.95
CA ASP A 40 -15.43 15.77 -0.25
C ASP A 40 -15.23 14.87 -1.48
N GLY A 41 -16.22 14.86 -2.39
CA GLY A 41 -16.17 14.13 -3.66
C GLY A 41 -14.94 14.42 -4.50
N SER A 42 -14.41 15.65 -4.48
CA SER A 42 -13.16 15.98 -5.20
C SER A 42 -11.96 15.21 -4.63
N ILE A 43 -11.82 15.20 -3.30
CA ILE A 43 -10.75 14.49 -2.60
C ILE A 43 -10.92 12.97 -2.74
N ARG A 44 -12.15 12.47 -2.68
CA ARG A 44 -12.46 11.04 -2.90
C ARG A 44 -12.03 10.58 -4.29
N ASN A 45 -12.28 11.38 -5.32
CA ASN A 45 -11.83 11.10 -6.69
C ASN A 45 -10.31 11.12 -6.83
N GLN A 46 -9.62 12.04 -6.14
CA GLN A 46 -8.15 12.05 -6.10
C GLN A 46 -7.59 10.82 -5.38
N LEU A 47 -8.17 10.45 -4.23
CA LEU A 47 -7.81 9.25 -3.49
C LEU A 47 -7.97 8.00 -4.36
N ARG A 48 -9.10 7.87 -5.07
CA ARG A 48 -9.33 6.76 -6.00
C ARG A 48 -8.24 6.66 -7.06
N LYS A 49 -7.85 7.78 -7.68
CA LYS A 49 -6.76 7.81 -8.67
C LYS A 49 -5.43 7.39 -8.06
N VAL A 50 -5.12 7.81 -6.83
CA VAL A 50 -3.91 7.40 -6.10
C VAL A 50 -3.93 5.90 -5.84
N LEU A 51 -5.05 5.37 -5.36
CA LEU A 51 -5.22 3.96 -5.06
C LEU A 51 -5.04 3.10 -6.31
N GLU A 52 -5.75 3.40 -7.39
CA GLU A 52 -5.72 2.60 -8.63
C GLU A 52 -4.41 2.76 -9.41
N LYS A 53 -3.86 3.97 -9.54
CA LYS A 53 -2.69 4.22 -10.40
C LYS A 53 -1.35 4.05 -9.69
N LYS A 54 -1.31 4.16 -8.37
CA LYS A 54 -0.07 4.10 -7.59
C LYS A 54 -0.06 2.89 -6.66
N LEU A 55 -1.01 2.81 -5.73
CA LEU A 55 -0.98 1.80 -4.66
C LEU A 55 -1.32 0.39 -5.16
N ALA A 56 -2.16 0.25 -6.18
CA ALA A 56 -2.43 -1.04 -6.81
C ALA A 56 -1.25 -1.54 -7.66
N VAL A 57 -0.38 -0.65 -8.14
CA VAL A 57 0.77 -1.00 -9.00
C VAL A 57 2.02 -1.25 -8.18
N SER A 58 2.45 -0.26 -7.38
CA SER A 58 3.65 -0.34 -6.55
C SER A 58 3.48 0.45 -5.26
N PRO A 59 2.83 -0.12 -4.23
CA PRO A 59 2.57 0.58 -2.98
C PRO A 59 3.84 0.92 -2.20
N GLU A 60 4.91 0.13 -2.37
CA GLU A 60 6.23 0.39 -1.79
C GLU A 60 6.99 1.49 -2.55
N GLY A 61 6.85 1.54 -3.88
CA GLY A 61 7.55 2.53 -4.71
C GLY A 61 6.97 3.94 -4.62
N TYR A 62 5.66 4.06 -4.43
CA TYR A 62 5.00 5.37 -4.29
C TYR A 62 4.77 5.79 -2.83
N GLY A 63 5.00 4.89 -1.88
CA GLY A 63 4.81 5.12 -0.46
C GLY A 63 6.05 5.56 0.28
N LEU A 64 5.85 6.04 1.51
CA LEU A 64 6.93 6.18 2.49
C LEU A 64 6.62 5.31 3.71
N PRO A 65 7.58 4.53 4.22
CA PRO A 65 7.38 3.77 5.44
C PRO A 65 7.28 4.69 6.66
N LEU A 66 6.38 4.36 7.58
CA LEU A 66 6.26 4.99 8.88
C LEU A 66 7.24 4.37 9.89
N ARG A 67 7.53 5.11 10.96
CA ARG A 67 8.46 4.73 12.03
C ARG A 67 7.76 4.77 13.39
N GLY A 68 8.42 4.28 14.43
CA GLY A 68 7.91 4.30 15.81
C GLY A 68 6.75 3.33 16.02
N ALA A 69 5.68 3.78 16.68
CA ALA A 69 4.50 2.96 17.00
C ALA A 69 3.75 2.46 15.74
N LEU A 70 3.96 3.12 14.59
CA LEU A 70 3.40 2.74 13.29
C LEU A 70 4.46 2.13 12.37
N ALA A 71 5.53 1.55 12.92
CA ALA A 71 6.45 0.74 12.14
C ALA A 71 5.68 -0.38 11.40
N ASN A 72 6.02 -0.60 10.11
CA ASN A 72 5.34 -1.49 9.15
C ASN A 72 4.06 -0.93 8.50
N PHE A 73 3.66 0.29 8.83
CA PHE A 73 2.69 1.03 8.04
C PHE A 73 3.38 1.94 7.04
N TRP A 74 2.65 2.32 6.00
CA TRP A 74 3.10 3.15 4.91
C TRP A 74 2.17 4.34 4.78
N LYS A 75 2.71 5.46 4.33
CA LYS A 75 1.95 6.68 4.05
C LYS A 75 2.10 7.09 2.60
N HIS A 76 1.04 7.66 2.05
CA HIS A 76 1.11 8.45 0.83
C HIS A 76 0.42 9.79 1.06
N GLU A 77 1.06 10.87 0.61
CA GLU A 77 0.51 12.22 0.69
C GLU A 77 -0.11 12.59 -0.66
N PHE A 78 -1.32 13.16 -0.64
CA PHE A 78 -2.00 13.62 -1.85
C PHE A 78 -2.82 14.86 -1.55
N ALA A 79 -2.71 15.89 -2.41
CA ALA A 79 -3.32 17.20 -2.19
C ALA A 79 -3.00 17.76 -0.79
N ASN A 80 -3.95 17.71 0.14
CA ASN A 80 -3.81 18.11 1.55
C ASN A 80 -4.18 16.98 2.53
N HIS A 81 -4.17 15.74 2.04
CA HIS A 81 -4.56 14.55 2.78
C HIS A 81 -3.42 13.54 2.84
N ARG A 82 -3.54 12.63 3.79
CA ARG A 82 -2.67 11.47 3.95
C ARG A 82 -3.52 10.22 3.96
N VAL A 83 -3.05 9.21 3.25
CA VAL A 83 -3.55 7.85 3.37
C VAL A 83 -2.49 7.02 4.07
N ILE A 84 -2.90 6.29 5.10
CA ILE A 84 -2.06 5.33 5.79
C ILE A 84 -2.56 3.93 5.46
N TYR A 85 -1.64 3.06 5.08
CA TYR A 85 -1.94 1.72 4.63
C TYR A 85 -0.87 0.73 5.08
N ARG A 86 -1.22 -0.55 5.02
CA ARG A 86 -0.30 -1.66 5.26
C ARG A 86 -0.26 -2.54 4.03
N ILE A 87 0.94 -2.98 3.68
CA ILE A 87 1.20 -3.81 2.50
C ILE A 87 1.37 -5.24 2.98
N TYR A 88 0.62 -6.16 2.37
CA TYR A 88 0.78 -7.60 2.52
C TYR A 88 1.23 -8.13 1.16
N LEU A 89 2.37 -8.83 1.15
CA LEU A 89 2.91 -9.40 -0.09
C LEU A 89 2.27 -10.77 -0.41
N GLN A 90 1.81 -11.48 0.62
CA GLN A 90 1.14 -12.77 0.52
C GLN A 90 0.01 -12.84 1.57
N PRO A 91 -1.27 -12.69 1.16
CA PRO A 91 -1.76 -12.36 -0.19
C PRO A 91 -1.38 -10.93 -0.60
N ARG A 92 -1.28 -10.63 -1.91
CA ARG A 92 -0.93 -9.30 -2.46
C ARG A 92 -2.05 -8.28 -2.20
N VAL A 93 -2.11 -7.76 -0.98
CA VAL A 93 -3.19 -6.91 -0.49
C VAL A 93 -2.62 -5.63 0.09
N VAL A 94 -3.23 -4.50 -0.25
CA VAL A 94 -2.99 -3.22 0.41
C VAL A 94 -4.21 -2.87 1.25
N ALA A 95 -4.02 -2.91 2.57
CA ALA A 95 -5.06 -2.59 3.54
C ALA A 95 -4.97 -1.10 3.92
N ILE A 96 -5.95 -0.32 3.50
CA ILE A 96 -6.10 1.09 3.88
C ILE A 96 -6.63 1.16 5.31
N CYS A 97 -5.85 1.81 6.17
CA CYS A 97 -6.06 1.85 7.62
C CYS A 97 -6.70 3.17 8.06
N ALA A 98 -6.31 4.29 7.44
CA ALA A 98 -6.87 5.60 7.75
C ALA A 98 -6.67 6.57 6.59
N VAL A 99 -7.61 7.50 6.43
CA VAL A 99 -7.48 8.62 5.48
C VAL A 99 -7.88 9.91 6.18
N GLY A 100 -7.05 10.94 6.12
CA GLY A 100 -7.36 12.18 6.83
C GLY A 100 -6.65 13.39 6.30
N ILE A 101 -7.16 14.56 6.71
CA ILE A 101 -6.57 15.86 6.41
C ILE A 101 -5.22 15.97 7.12
N ARG A 102 -4.22 16.54 6.44
CA ARG A 102 -2.99 17.01 7.08
C ARG A 102 -3.32 18.21 7.96
N LYS A 103 -3.35 18.01 9.28
CA LYS A 103 -3.45 19.12 10.23
C LYS A 103 -2.06 19.50 10.71
N GLN A 104 -1.74 20.77 10.61
CA GLN A 104 -0.51 21.30 11.17
C GLN A 104 -0.73 21.45 12.68
N GLY A 105 -0.02 20.63 13.46
CA GLY A 105 -0.24 20.51 14.90
C GLY A 105 -0.58 19.08 15.29
N ASP A 106 0.32 18.47 16.05
CA ASP A 106 0.34 17.07 16.47
C ASP A 106 -1.00 16.56 17.04
N ARG A 107 -1.77 17.44 17.70
CA ARG A 107 -2.97 17.08 18.47
C ARG A 107 -4.15 16.55 17.65
N ALA A 108 -4.23 16.86 16.35
CA ALA A 108 -5.36 16.44 15.50
C ALA A 108 -4.90 15.76 14.20
N ASP A 109 -3.63 15.38 14.12
CA ASP A 109 -3.09 14.71 12.93
C ASP A 109 -3.57 13.26 12.85
N ILE A 110 -3.76 12.77 11.62
CA ILE A 110 -4.20 11.40 11.33
C ILE A 110 -3.28 10.34 11.96
N TYR A 111 -2.00 10.65 12.19
CA TYR A 111 -1.09 9.74 12.90
C TYR A 111 -1.52 9.49 14.34
N ARG A 112 -1.95 10.51 15.09
CA ARG A 112 -2.40 10.31 16.48
C ARG A 112 -3.68 9.51 16.57
N GLN A 113 -4.62 9.78 15.65
CA GLN A 113 -5.85 9.00 15.58
C GLN A 113 -5.53 7.53 15.33
N LEU A 114 -4.69 7.24 14.33
CA LEU A 114 -4.30 5.87 14.03
C LEU A 114 -3.50 5.23 15.17
N GLU A 115 -2.57 5.94 15.82
CA GLU A 115 -1.84 5.43 16.98
C GLU A 115 -2.77 5.09 18.15
N SER A 116 -3.80 5.91 18.41
CA SER A 116 -4.79 5.64 19.45
C SER A 116 -5.60 4.38 19.14
N VAL A 117 -5.98 4.19 17.87
CA VAL A 117 -6.71 3.00 17.40
C VAL A 117 -5.81 1.76 17.38
N ALA A 118 -4.52 1.92 17.10
CA ALA A 118 -3.53 0.86 17.18
C ALA A 118 -3.28 0.42 18.62
N LYS A 119 -3.13 1.36 19.56
CA LYS A 119 -2.93 1.09 20.99
C LYS A 119 -4.13 0.39 21.64
N SER A 120 -5.34 0.66 21.16
CA SER A 120 -6.54 -0.01 21.66
C SER A 120 -6.74 -1.43 21.11
N GLY A 121 -5.90 -1.88 20.18
CA GLY A 121 -6.02 -3.19 19.53
C GLY A 121 -7.08 -3.24 18.42
N ARG A 122 -7.98 -2.26 18.34
CA ARG A 122 -9.06 -2.19 17.33
C ARG A 122 -8.51 -2.26 15.90
N LEU A 123 -7.40 -1.57 15.61
CA LEU A 123 -6.79 -1.62 14.28
C LEU A 123 -6.37 -3.06 13.90
N ALA A 124 -5.83 -3.81 14.86
CA ALA A 124 -5.40 -5.19 14.63
C ALA A 124 -6.61 -6.09 14.35
N GLU A 125 -7.72 -5.91 15.08
CA GLU A 125 -8.97 -6.64 14.84
C GLU A 125 -9.55 -6.35 13.45
N GLN A 126 -9.55 -5.08 13.04
CA GLN A 126 -10.01 -4.66 11.72
C GLN A 126 -9.17 -5.27 10.60
N LEU A 127 -7.84 -5.21 10.73
CA LEU A 127 -6.93 -5.84 9.78
C LEU A 127 -7.12 -7.36 9.74
N ALA A 128 -7.26 -8.01 10.90
CA ALA A 128 -7.53 -9.44 10.97
C ALA A 128 -8.86 -9.81 10.29
N SER A 129 -9.90 -9.00 10.47
CA SER A 129 -11.20 -9.18 9.80
C SER A 129 -11.08 -9.02 8.28
N VAL A 130 -10.33 -8.01 7.81
CA VAL A 130 -10.07 -7.81 6.38
C VAL A 130 -9.32 -9.01 5.80
N LEU A 131 -8.25 -9.48 6.46
CA LEU A 131 -7.46 -10.61 5.98
C LEU A 131 -8.24 -11.94 6.03
N LYS A 132 -9.02 -12.19 7.07
CA LYS A 132 -9.89 -13.38 7.19
C LYS A 132 -10.92 -13.48 6.07
N LYS A 133 -11.37 -12.33 5.52
CA LYS A 133 -12.29 -12.31 4.37
C LYS A 133 -11.62 -12.64 3.04
N ILE A 134 -10.30 -12.52 2.97
CA ILE A 134 -9.50 -12.75 1.75
C ILE A 134 -8.92 -14.17 1.75
N LEU A 135 -8.56 -14.69 2.93
CA LEU A 135 -8.09 -16.05 3.07
C LEU A 135 -9.27 -17.03 3.03
N PRO A 136 -9.26 -18.06 2.15
CA PRO A 136 -10.29 -19.08 2.18
C PRO A 136 -10.26 -19.79 3.53
N GLN A 137 -11.42 -19.86 4.19
CA GLN A 137 -11.60 -20.74 5.35
C GLN A 137 -11.46 -22.16 4.82
N LYS A 138 -10.39 -22.84 5.25
CA LYS A 138 -10.13 -24.22 4.89
C LYS A 138 -10.93 -25.16 5.77
#